data_AF-A0A9D6EBZ3-F1
#
_entry.id   AF-A0A9D6EBZ3-F1
#
_cell.length_a   1.000
_cell.length_b   1.000
_cell.length_c   1.000
_cell.angle_alpha   90.00
_cell.angle_beta   90.00
_cell.angle_gamma   90.00
#
_symmetry.space_group_name_H-M   'P 1'
#
loop_
_entity.id
_entity.type
_entity.pdbx_description
1 polymer ?
#
loop_
_entity_poly.entity_id
_entity_poly.type
_entity_poly.pdbx_seq_one_letter_code
_entity_poly.pdbx_strand_id
1 'polypeptide(L)'
;MKEGFLAINKPSGITSFAVVRRLRQITGVKKIGHAGTLDPLASGVLVCAIGRSATKNISYLMDSKKTYQAMIEFGKKSDTYDSDGKIEAVLTKKIPSQKDITDQMVKFLGEIKQRPPIFSAKKIKGKKAYHLARQGKKIILPLCVVKIFSIKVKKYHWPFLSIEVVCGKGTYIRSIANDLGEILDTGGVLISLIRTKSGFFSMKQAIDLEKITKDNWEKKLIPNVIK
;
A
#
# COMPACT_ATOMS: atom_id res chain seq x y z
N MET A 1 2.67 -29.25 -12.75
CA MET A 1 2.75 -27.77 -12.84
C MET A 1 3.31 -27.26 -11.53
N LYS A 2 4.38 -26.45 -11.54
CA LYS A 2 4.93 -25.92 -10.29
C LYS A 2 4.01 -24.85 -9.73
N GLU A 3 3.76 -24.93 -8.43
CA GLU A 3 2.92 -23.99 -7.68
C GLU A 3 3.76 -23.35 -6.57
N GLY A 4 3.42 -22.12 -6.17
CA GLY A 4 4.18 -21.39 -5.17
C GLY A 4 3.90 -19.89 -5.21
N PHE A 5 4.84 -19.11 -4.68
CA PHE A 5 4.72 -17.66 -4.63
C PHE A 5 5.78 -16.98 -5.49
N LEU A 6 5.41 -15.88 -6.12
CA LEU A 6 6.32 -14.92 -6.74
C LEU A 6 6.24 -13.61 -5.96
N ALA A 7 7.38 -13.13 -5.47
CA ALA A 7 7.49 -11.76 -5.01
C ALA A 7 7.79 -10.88 -6.22
N ILE A 8 6.85 -10.03 -6.60
CA ILE A 8 7.00 -9.11 -7.73
C ILE A 8 7.38 -7.74 -7.19
N ASN A 9 8.42 -7.12 -7.73
CA ASN A 9 8.60 -5.68 -7.59
C ASN A 9 7.63 -5.02 -8.58
N LYS A 10 6.44 -4.63 -8.10
CA LYS A 10 5.43 -3.96 -8.92
C LYS A 10 5.95 -2.57 -9.29
N PRO A 11 6.03 -2.20 -10.57
CA PRO A 11 6.32 -0.81 -10.94
C PRO A 11 5.16 0.11 -10.54
N SER A 12 5.43 1.38 -10.31
CA SER A 12 4.38 2.40 -10.13
C SER A 12 3.56 2.57 -11.43
N GLY A 13 2.36 3.11 -11.33
CA GLY A 13 1.47 3.40 -12.46
C GLY A 13 0.56 2.25 -12.90
N ILE A 14 0.77 1.01 -12.43
CA ILE A 14 -0.08 -0.14 -12.77
C ILE A 14 -0.85 -0.70 -11.58
N THR A 15 -2.01 -1.29 -11.83
CA THR A 15 -2.79 -1.96 -10.77
C THR A 15 -2.17 -3.30 -10.38
N SER A 16 -2.42 -3.77 -9.15
CA SER A 16 -2.03 -5.13 -8.73
C SER A 16 -2.68 -6.22 -9.59
N PHE A 17 -3.88 -5.97 -10.14
CA PHE A 17 -4.54 -6.90 -11.05
C PHE A 17 -3.88 -6.95 -12.43
N ALA A 18 -3.32 -5.83 -12.91
CA ALA A 18 -2.54 -5.81 -14.15
C ALA A 18 -1.31 -6.74 -14.04
N VAL A 19 -0.64 -6.77 -12.88
CA VAL A 19 0.43 -7.74 -12.60
C VAL A 19 -0.07 -9.17 -12.73
N VAL A 20 -1.19 -9.50 -12.08
CA VAL A 20 -1.80 -10.85 -12.17
C VAL A 20 -2.12 -11.22 -13.62
N ARG A 21 -2.69 -10.29 -14.40
CA ARG A 21 -3.00 -10.52 -15.82
C ARG A 21 -1.74 -10.81 -16.63
N ARG A 22 -0.66 -10.05 -16.43
CA ARG A 22 0.61 -10.26 -17.11
C ARG A 22 1.25 -11.59 -16.73
N LEU A 23 1.22 -11.97 -15.45
CA LEU A 23 1.68 -13.28 -15.01
C LEU A 23 0.87 -14.43 -15.63
N ARG A 24 -0.45 -14.31 -15.76
CA ARG A 24 -1.27 -15.33 -16.47
C ARG A 24 -0.84 -15.51 -17.92
N GLN A 25 -0.51 -14.41 -18.61
CA GLN A 25 -0.03 -14.46 -19.99
C GLN A 25 1.37 -15.11 -20.08
N ILE A 26 2.29 -14.76 -19.18
CA ILE A 26 3.66 -15.30 -19.17
C ILE A 26 3.68 -16.80 -18.81
N THR A 27 2.95 -17.17 -17.76
CA THR A 27 3.02 -18.52 -17.16
C THR A 27 2.04 -19.52 -17.76
N GLY A 28 0.96 -19.05 -18.41
CA GLY A 28 -0.17 -19.88 -18.82
C GLY A 28 -1.07 -20.38 -17.67
N VAL A 29 -0.72 -20.08 -16.40
CA VAL A 29 -1.47 -20.56 -15.24
C VAL A 29 -2.72 -19.69 -15.01
N LYS A 30 -3.91 -20.28 -15.09
CA LYS A 30 -5.18 -19.55 -14.90
C LYS A 30 -5.41 -19.13 -13.44
N LYS A 31 -5.04 -19.98 -12.47
CA LYS A 31 -5.28 -19.74 -11.03
C LYS A 31 -4.13 -18.93 -10.43
N ILE A 32 -4.22 -17.61 -10.56
CA ILE A 32 -3.29 -16.66 -9.94
C ILE A 32 -4.07 -15.61 -9.15
N GLY A 33 -3.58 -15.30 -7.94
CA GLY A 33 -4.06 -14.21 -7.07
C GLY A 33 -2.90 -13.47 -6.40
N HIS A 34 -3.19 -12.42 -5.64
CA HIS A 34 -2.17 -11.66 -4.90
C HIS A 34 -2.56 -11.47 -3.42
N ALA A 35 -1.57 -11.39 -2.54
CA ALA A 35 -1.76 -11.24 -1.09
C ALA A 35 -1.57 -9.80 -0.63
N GLY A 36 -2.60 -8.98 -0.86
CA GLY A 36 -2.62 -7.58 -0.45
C GLY A 36 -2.36 -6.62 -1.63
N THR A 37 -3.38 -5.85 -1.95
CA THR A 37 -3.36 -4.85 -3.02
C THR A 37 -2.30 -3.76 -2.73
N LEU A 38 -1.59 -3.35 -3.78
CA LEU A 38 -0.91 -2.06 -3.86
C LEU A 38 -1.71 -1.14 -4.78
N ASP A 39 -1.86 0.11 -4.35
CA ASP A 39 -2.45 1.19 -5.14
C ASP A 39 -1.60 1.43 -6.42
N PRO A 40 -2.17 2.02 -7.48
CA PRO A 40 -1.44 2.29 -8.72
C PRO A 40 -0.15 3.07 -8.51
N LEU A 41 -0.19 4.19 -7.76
CA LEU A 41 0.99 5.00 -7.43
C LEU A 41 2.08 4.23 -6.67
N ALA A 42 1.72 3.15 -5.98
CA ALA A 42 2.63 2.44 -5.11
C ALA A 42 3.49 1.45 -5.90
N SER A 43 4.74 1.27 -5.50
CA SER A 43 5.64 0.24 -6.05
C SER A 43 6.09 -0.75 -4.97
N GLY A 44 6.92 -1.72 -5.36
CA GLY A 44 7.53 -2.66 -4.44
C GLY A 44 6.81 -4.01 -4.36
N VAL A 45 7.02 -4.71 -3.25
CA VAL A 45 6.70 -6.13 -3.09
C VAL A 45 5.21 -6.41 -3.22
N LEU A 46 4.80 -7.08 -4.30
CA LEU A 46 3.49 -7.70 -4.51
C LEU A 46 3.64 -9.22 -4.55
N VAL A 47 3.16 -9.89 -3.49
CA VAL A 47 3.22 -11.35 -3.41
C VAL A 47 2.09 -11.95 -4.25
N CYS A 48 2.45 -12.67 -5.30
CA CYS A 48 1.53 -13.35 -6.22
C CYS A 48 1.57 -14.86 -5.97
N ALA A 49 0.42 -15.47 -5.72
CA ALA A 49 0.28 -16.91 -5.55
C ALA A 49 -0.06 -17.55 -6.89
N ILE A 50 0.73 -18.54 -7.30
CA ILE A 50 0.61 -19.27 -8.56
C ILE A 50 0.12 -20.70 -8.26
N GLY A 51 -1.03 -21.08 -8.79
CA GLY A 51 -1.62 -22.41 -8.60
C GLY A 51 -2.63 -22.50 -7.46
N ARG A 52 -3.28 -23.67 -7.33
CA ARG A 52 -4.37 -23.86 -6.35
C ARG A 52 -3.84 -23.94 -4.92
N SER A 53 -2.75 -24.64 -4.67
CA SER A 53 -2.16 -24.79 -3.33
C SER A 53 -1.72 -23.43 -2.76
N ALA A 54 -1.02 -22.63 -3.55
CA ALA A 54 -0.54 -21.32 -3.11
C ALA A 54 -1.69 -20.32 -2.91
N THR A 55 -2.71 -20.33 -3.79
CA THR A 55 -3.83 -19.38 -3.67
C THR A 55 -4.72 -19.63 -2.46
N LYS A 56 -4.77 -20.85 -1.92
CA LYS A 56 -5.45 -21.15 -0.64
C LYS A 56 -4.82 -20.42 0.55
N ASN A 57 -3.52 -20.13 0.48
CA ASN A 57 -2.75 -19.53 1.56
C ASN A 57 -2.66 -17.99 1.51
N ILE A 58 -3.38 -17.35 0.57
CA ILE A 58 -3.37 -15.88 0.43
C ILE A 58 -3.82 -15.17 1.71
N SER A 59 -4.83 -15.69 2.41
CA SER A 59 -5.39 -15.08 3.63
C SER A 59 -4.33 -14.93 4.72
N TYR A 60 -3.52 -15.96 4.95
CA TYR A 60 -2.42 -15.92 5.91
C TYR A 60 -1.40 -14.83 5.57
N LEU A 61 -1.03 -14.71 4.30
CA LEU A 61 -0.11 -13.67 3.85
C LEU A 61 -0.72 -12.26 3.94
N MET A 62 -2.03 -12.13 3.74
CA MET A 62 -2.74 -10.86 3.94
C MET A 62 -2.68 -10.39 5.38
N ASP A 63 -2.60 -11.30 6.36
CA ASP A 63 -2.59 -10.96 7.78
C ASP A 63 -1.20 -10.63 8.35
N SER A 64 -0.14 -10.91 7.59
CA SER A 64 1.24 -10.58 7.97
C SER A 64 1.50 -9.08 8.17
N LYS A 65 2.63 -8.71 8.79
CA LYS A 65 3.11 -7.32 8.84
C LYS A 65 3.60 -6.86 7.48
N LYS A 66 3.44 -5.57 7.17
CA LYS A 66 3.96 -4.92 5.96
C LYS A 66 4.87 -3.77 6.37
N THR A 67 5.91 -3.54 5.59
CA THR A 67 6.81 -2.39 5.74
C THR A 67 6.71 -1.52 4.51
N TYR A 68 6.55 -0.22 4.72
CA TYR A 68 6.44 0.79 3.67
C TYR A 68 7.47 1.89 3.89
N GLN A 69 8.01 2.40 2.79
CA GLN A 69 8.66 3.70 2.73
C GLN A 69 7.71 4.64 1.98
N ALA A 70 7.45 5.79 2.57
CA ALA A 70 6.47 6.74 2.06
C ALA A 70 7.07 8.14 2.02
N MET A 71 6.68 8.91 1.02
CA MET A 71 6.96 10.35 0.92
C MET A 71 5.65 11.11 0.94
N ILE A 72 5.54 12.01 1.91
CA ILE A 72 4.40 12.88 2.14
C ILE A 72 4.81 14.29 1.72
N GLU A 73 3.93 14.99 1.01
CA GLU A 73 4.06 16.40 0.72
C GLU A 73 3.01 17.18 1.51
N PHE A 74 3.46 18.12 2.34
CA PHE A 74 2.62 19.05 3.08
C PHE A 74 2.24 20.27 2.23
N GLY A 75 1.30 21.08 2.71
CA GLY A 75 0.81 22.27 2.00
C GLY A 75 -0.21 21.96 0.91
N LYS A 76 -0.69 20.71 0.84
CA LYS A 76 -1.64 20.21 -0.14
C LYS A 76 -2.62 19.23 0.49
N LYS A 77 -3.83 19.16 -0.05
CA LYS A 77 -4.82 18.11 0.21
C LYS A 77 -5.32 17.52 -1.10
N SER A 78 -5.85 16.31 -1.04
CA SER A 78 -6.37 15.56 -2.19
C SER A 78 -7.60 14.76 -1.77
N ASP A 79 -8.57 14.60 -2.67
CA ASP A 79 -9.76 13.77 -2.44
C ASP A 79 -9.46 12.26 -2.39
N THR A 80 -8.31 11.83 -2.91
CA THR A 80 -7.80 10.45 -2.83
C THR A 80 -6.79 10.22 -1.71
N TYR A 81 -6.38 11.29 -1.02
CA TYR A 81 -5.26 11.35 -0.06
C TYR A 81 -3.89 11.01 -0.66
N ASP A 82 -3.78 11.00 -1.99
CA ASP A 82 -2.56 10.80 -2.75
C ASP A 82 -2.46 11.77 -3.93
N SER A 83 -1.32 11.76 -4.61
CA SER A 83 -1.04 12.61 -5.78
C SER A 83 -1.85 12.27 -7.04
N ASP A 84 -2.57 11.15 -7.08
CA ASP A 84 -3.41 10.78 -8.25
C ASP A 84 -4.77 11.50 -8.24
N GLY A 85 -5.14 12.15 -7.12
CA GLY A 85 -6.43 12.84 -6.95
C GLY A 85 -6.41 14.32 -7.33
N LYS A 86 -7.53 15.00 -7.06
CA LYS A 86 -7.64 16.44 -7.29
C LYS A 86 -6.95 17.19 -6.15
N ILE A 87 -5.84 17.87 -6.48
CA ILE A 87 -5.02 18.60 -5.50
C ILE A 87 -5.57 20.00 -5.24
N GLU A 88 -5.61 20.36 -3.96
CA GLU A 88 -5.92 21.71 -3.48
C GLU A 88 -4.79 22.19 -2.56
N ALA A 89 -4.34 23.43 -2.76
CA ALA A 89 -3.31 24.03 -1.92
C ALA A 89 -3.86 24.37 -0.54
N VAL A 90 -3.02 24.23 0.49
CA VAL A 90 -3.36 24.58 1.87
C VAL A 90 -2.36 25.62 2.35
N LEU A 91 -2.89 26.76 2.80
CA LEU A 91 -2.10 27.79 3.45
C LEU A 91 -1.81 27.35 4.88
N THR A 92 -0.55 27.04 5.18
CA THR A 92 -0.11 26.81 6.56
C THR A 92 0.26 28.12 7.24
N LYS A 93 -0.13 28.25 8.51
CA LYS A 93 0.30 29.37 9.37
C LYS A 93 1.73 29.20 9.90
N LYS A 94 2.21 27.95 10.01
CA LYS A 94 3.51 27.62 10.59
C LYS A 94 4.08 26.37 9.95
N ILE A 95 5.30 26.47 9.43
CA ILE A 95 6.06 25.28 8.99
C ILE A 95 6.43 24.46 10.23
N PRO A 96 5.99 23.20 10.34
CA PRO A 96 6.33 22.36 11.48
C PRO A 96 7.81 21.99 11.46
N SER A 97 8.44 21.95 12.63
CA SER A 97 9.77 21.38 12.79
C SER A 97 9.71 19.84 12.71
N GLN A 98 10.86 19.20 12.52
CA GLN A 98 10.92 17.73 12.60
C GLN A 98 10.45 17.20 13.97
N LYS A 99 10.68 17.97 15.04
CA LYS A 99 10.22 17.64 16.39
C LYS A 99 8.69 17.67 16.46
N ASP A 100 8.07 18.74 15.96
CA ASP A 100 6.61 18.85 15.91
C ASP A 100 5.98 17.64 15.20
N ILE A 101 6.56 17.25 14.05
CA ILE A 101 6.13 16.07 13.29
C ILE A 101 6.28 14.79 14.12
N THR A 102 7.44 14.58 14.73
CA THR A 102 7.74 13.36 15.49
C THR A 102 6.83 13.23 16.71
N ASP A 103 6.58 14.34 17.42
CA ASP A 103 5.70 14.38 18.60
C ASP A 103 4.26 14.02 18.22
N GLN A 104 3.76 14.52 17.08
CA GLN A 104 2.43 14.13 16.59
C GLN A 104 2.38 12.69 16.09
N MET A 105 3.49 12.17 15.54
CA MET A 105 3.54 10.81 15.00
C MET A 105 3.33 9.71 16.06
N VAL A 106 3.61 10.00 17.34
CA VAL A 106 3.37 9.08 18.46
C VAL A 106 1.91 8.65 18.53
N LYS A 107 0.96 9.52 18.14
CA LYS A 107 -0.48 9.23 18.14
C LYS A 107 -0.88 8.11 17.18
N PHE A 108 -0.04 7.79 16.20
CA PHE A 108 -0.29 6.70 15.26
C PHE A 108 0.22 5.35 15.75
N LEU A 109 1.07 5.30 16.78
CA LEU A 109 1.64 4.04 17.26
C LEU A 109 0.61 3.19 18.00
N GLY A 110 0.71 1.88 17.83
CA GLY A 110 -0.20 0.92 18.46
C GLY A 110 -1.49 0.71 17.67
N GLU A 111 -2.59 0.47 18.37
CA GLU A 111 -3.90 0.25 17.76
C GLU A 111 -4.65 1.56 17.64
N ILE A 112 -4.99 1.92 16.41
CA ILE A 112 -5.66 3.19 16.11
C ILE A 112 -6.91 2.95 15.27
N LYS A 113 -7.87 3.86 15.39
CA LYS A 113 -9.03 3.92 14.50
C LYS A 113 -8.66 4.78 13.30
N GLN A 114 -8.63 4.17 12.12
CA GLN A 114 -8.33 4.85 10.88
C GLN A 114 -9.55 4.90 9.97
N ARG A 115 -9.82 6.05 9.34
CA ARG A 115 -10.78 6.14 8.25
C ARG A 115 -10.09 5.78 6.94
N PRO A 116 -10.53 4.72 6.24
CA PRO A 116 -9.98 4.41 4.92
C PRO A 116 -10.30 5.52 3.92
N PRO A 117 -9.45 5.73 2.89
CA PRO A 117 -9.79 6.59 1.76
C PRO A 117 -10.99 6.03 1.00
N ILE A 118 -11.80 6.93 0.42
CA ILE A 118 -12.99 6.53 -0.36
C ILE A 118 -12.60 5.66 -1.57
N PHE A 119 -11.43 5.93 -2.16
CA PHE A 119 -10.79 5.11 -3.20
C PHE A 119 -10.06 3.91 -2.60
N SER A 120 -10.82 3.00 -1.99
CA SER A 120 -10.31 1.76 -1.40
C SER A 120 -11.04 0.51 -1.87
N ALA A 121 -10.41 -0.65 -1.67
CA ALA A 121 -11.00 -1.95 -1.99
C ALA A 121 -12.04 -2.45 -0.95
N LYS A 122 -12.30 -1.69 0.12
CA LYS A 122 -13.33 -2.04 1.12
C LYS A 122 -14.70 -2.15 0.48
N LYS A 123 -15.54 -3.07 0.96
CA LYS A 123 -16.90 -3.24 0.48
C LYS A 123 -17.91 -2.49 1.35
N ILE A 124 -18.86 -1.84 0.71
CA ILE A 124 -20.06 -1.23 1.31
C ILE A 124 -21.26 -1.90 0.65
N LYS A 125 -22.12 -2.57 1.45
CA LYS A 125 -23.29 -3.31 0.95
C LYS A 125 -22.95 -4.20 -0.26
N GLY A 126 -21.83 -4.92 -0.19
CA GLY A 126 -21.35 -5.83 -1.24
C GLY A 126 -20.54 -5.19 -2.38
N LYS A 127 -20.59 -3.87 -2.59
CA LYS A 127 -19.86 -3.15 -3.67
C LYS A 127 -18.57 -2.51 -3.15
N LYS A 128 -17.49 -2.50 -3.95
CA LYS A 128 -16.21 -1.88 -3.54
C LYS A 128 -16.35 -0.35 -3.49
N ALA A 129 -15.76 0.29 -2.48
CA ALA A 129 -15.87 1.73 -2.23
C ALA A 129 -15.40 2.57 -3.43
N TYR A 130 -14.29 2.18 -4.08
CA TYR A 130 -13.82 2.91 -5.27
C TYR A 130 -14.79 2.87 -6.46
N HIS A 131 -15.69 1.86 -6.57
CA HIS A 131 -16.73 1.86 -7.61
C HIS A 131 -17.77 2.93 -7.34
N LEU A 132 -18.12 3.12 -6.07
CA LEU A 132 -19.11 4.09 -5.63
C LEU A 132 -18.56 5.52 -5.69
N ALA A 133 -17.28 5.71 -5.36
CA ALA A 133 -16.58 6.99 -5.47
C ALA A 133 -16.58 7.52 -6.91
N ARG A 134 -16.29 6.65 -7.90
CA ARG A 134 -16.32 6.99 -9.33
C ARG A 134 -17.72 7.34 -9.85
N GLN A 135 -18.78 6.99 -9.11
CA GLN A 135 -20.16 7.36 -9.42
C GLN A 135 -20.56 8.70 -8.76
N GLY A 136 -19.61 9.45 -8.18
CA GLY A 136 -19.86 10.74 -7.55
C GLY A 136 -20.56 10.65 -6.18
N LYS A 137 -20.74 9.45 -5.62
CA LYS A 137 -21.41 9.29 -4.33
C LYS A 137 -20.44 9.64 -3.20
N LYS A 138 -20.75 10.71 -2.46
CA LYS A 138 -20.06 11.06 -1.20
C LYS A 138 -20.44 10.01 -0.14
N ILE A 139 -19.58 9.02 0.05
CA ILE A 139 -19.79 7.97 1.05
C ILE A 139 -18.69 8.04 2.09
N ILE A 140 -19.12 8.12 3.35
CA ILE A 140 -18.22 8.08 4.49
C ILE A 140 -17.99 6.62 4.86
N LEU A 141 -16.74 6.16 4.75
CA LEU A 141 -16.37 4.80 5.17
C LEU A 141 -16.32 4.70 6.70
N PRO A 142 -16.81 3.60 7.30
CA PRO A 142 -16.67 3.37 8.72
C PRO A 142 -15.20 3.24 9.11
N LEU A 143 -14.87 3.69 10.32
CA LEU A 143 -13.54 3.53 10.91
C LEU A 143 -13.19 2.04 10.98
N CYS A 144 -11.92 1.71 10.75
CA CYS A 144 -11.37 0.39 11.10
C CYS A 144 -10.24 0.52 12.10
N VAL A 145 -10.15 -0.48 12.97
CA VAL A 145 -8.98 -0.67 13.80
C VAL A 145 -7.85 -1.20 12.94
N VAL A 146 -6.70 -0.52 13.00
CA VAL A 146 -5.44 -0.92 12.37
C VAL A 146 -4.33 -0.83 13.40
N LYS A 147 -3.23 -1.53 13.17
CA LYS A 147 -2.09 -1.56 14.09
C LYS A 147 -0.83 -1.08 13.41
N ILE A 148 -0.19 -0.08 13.98
CA ILE A 148 1.12 0.43 13.55
C ILE A 148 2.14 0.00 14.59
N PHE A 149 3.07 -0.84 14.17
CA PHE A 149 4.12 -1.40 15.02
C PHE A 149 5.30 -0.45 15.16
N SER A 150 5.61 0.29 14.10
CA SER A 150 6.60 1.35 14.13
C SER A 150 6.32 2.39 13.05
N ILE A 151 6.69 3.63 13.34
CA ILE A 151 6.70 4.72 12.39
C ILE A 151 7.93 5.59 12.68
N LYS A 152 8.74 5.86 11.67
CA LYS A 152 10.02 6.57 11.83
C LYS A 152 10.20 7.62 10.74
N VAL A 153 10.59 8.83 11.14
CA VAL A 153 11.08 9.84 10.20
C VAL A 153 12.42 9.38 9.65
N LYS A 154 12.56 9.40 8.32
CA LYS A 154 13.81 9.09 7.62
C LYS A 154 14.51 10.34 7.14
N LYS A 155 13.75 11.31 6.63
CA LYS A 155 14.23 12.60 6.17
C LYS A 155 13.08 13.60 6.23
N TYR A 156 13.37 14.83 6.62
CA TYR A 156 12.41 15.93 6.55
C TYR A 156 13.10 17.16 5.96
N HIS A 157 12.49 17.74 4.95
CA HIS A 157 12.82 19.05 4.41
C HIS A 157 11.55 19.62 3.81
N TRP A 158 11.03 20.70 4.38
CA TRP A 158 9.75 21.26 3.97
C TRP A 158 9.66 21.45 2.43
N PRO A 159 8.55 21.07 1.79
CA PRO A 159 7.33 20.47 2.34
C PRO A 159 7.34 18.93 2.42
N PHE A 160 8.49 18.28 2.20
CA PHE A 160 8.61 16.84 2.04
C PHE A 160 9.03 16.10 3.32
N LEU A 161 8.28 15.05 3.64
CA LEU A 161 8.56 14.14 4.74
C LEU A 161 8.66 12.70 4.24
N SER A 162 9.81 12.08 4.43
CA SER A 162 10.02 10.66 4.18
C SER A 162 9.91 9.88 5.48
N ILE A 163 9.05 8.86 5.50
CA ILE A 163 8.82 7.98 6.66
C ILE A 163 8.98 6.51 6.29
N GLU A 164 9.30 5.69 7.29
CA GLU A 164 9.18 4.24 7.25
C GLU A 164 8.09 3.80 8.23
N VAL A 165 7.17 2.95 7.77
CA VAL A 165 6.02 2.47 8.55
C VAL A 165 6.02 0.94 8.54
N VAL A 166 5.93 0.31 9.71
CA VAL A 166 5.61 -1.11 9.85
C VAL A 166 4.21 -1.24 10.41
N CYS A 167 3.31 -1.87 9.65
CA CYS A 167 1.90 -1.92 10.01
C CYS A 167 1.24 -3.28 9.71
N GLY A 168 0.10 -3.50 10.34
CA GLY A 168 -0.76 -4.67 10.12
C GLY A 168 -1.64 -4.53 8.89
N LYS A 169 -2.46 -5.57 8.66
CA LYS A 169 -3.45 -5.59 7.58
C LYS A 169 -4.41 -4.41 7.66
N GLY A 170 -4.87 -3.95 6.50
CA GLY A 170 -5.90 -2.91 6.41
C GLY A 170 -5.44 -1.49 6.70
N THR A 171 -4.16 -1.27 7.03
CA THR A 171 -3.59 0.07 7.22
C THR A 171 -3.44 0.80 5.89
N TYR A 172 -3.96 2.01 5.81
CA TYR A 172 -3.83 2.92 4.68
C TYR A 172 -2.79 3.99 5.00
N ILE A 173 -1.64 3.95 4.32
CA ILE A 173 -0.59 4.96 4.48
C ILE A 173 -1.04 6.34 3.99
N ARG A 174 -1.95 6.37 3.01
CA ARG A 174 -2.62 7.59 2.52
C ARG A 174 -3.40 8.31 3.63
N SER A 175 -4.14 7.56 4.45
CA SER A 175 -4.82 8.15 5.60
C SER A 175 -3.83 8.68 6.64
N ILE A 176 -2.70 8.01 6.88
CA ILE A 176 -1.65 8.54 7.77
C ILE A 176 -1.14 9.90 7.25
N ALA A 177 -0.91 10.03 5.94
CA ALA A 177 -0.48 11.28 5.33
C ALA A 177 -1.50 12.40 5.53
N ASN A 178 -2.78 12.12 5.24
CA ASN A 178 -3.88 13.07 5.43
C ASN A 178 -4.03 13.48 6.90
N ASP A 179 -4.15 12.49 7.80
CA ASP A 179 -4.41 12.70 9.22
C ASP A 179 -3.25 13.47 9.89
N LEU A 180 -2.00 13.16 9.53
CA LEU A 180 -0.84 13.93 10.02
C LEU A 180 -0.87 15.38 9.53
N GLY A 181 -1.22 15.60 8.27
CA GLY A 181 -1.37 16.94 7.69
C GLY A 181 -2.52 17.74 8.31
N GLU A 182 -3.61 17.09 8.71
CA GLU A 182 -4.71 17.71 9.45
C GLU A 182 -4.29 18.10 10.87
N ILE A 183 -3.61 17.21 11.60
CA ILE A 183 -3.12 17.49 12.96
C ILE A 183 -2.13 18.66 12.99
N LEU A 184 -1.31 18.79 11.95
CA LEU A 184 -0.31 19.86 11.82
C LEU A 184 -0.86 21.14 11.17
N ASP A 185 -2.12 21.17 10.74
CA ASP A 185 -2.74 22.27 9.99
C ASP A 185 -1.96 22.65 8.71
N THR A 186 -1.40 21.66 8.03
CA THR A 186 -0.63 21.83 6.79
C THR A 186 -1.30 21.17 5.59
N GLY A 187 -2.24 20.24 5.80
CA GLY A 187 -2.63 19.26 4.79
C GLY A 187 -1.47 18.30 4.48
N GLY A 188 -1.78 17.11 3.97
CA GLY A 188 -0.76 16.14 3.62
C GLY A 188 -1.25 15.18 2.55
N VAL A 189 -0.45 15.01 1.49
CA VAL A 189 -0.74 14.06 0.41
C VAL A 189 0.39 13.06 0.27
N LEU A 190 0.04 11.79 0.03
CA LEU A 190 1.03 10.77 -0.28
C LEU A 190 1.48 10.89 -1.73
N ILE A 191 2.75 11.20 -1.95
CA ILE A 191 3.31 11.40 -3.30
C ILE A 191 4.19 10.24 -3.77
N SER A 192 4.65 9.38 -2.85
CA SER A 192 5.35 8.15 -3.20
C SER A 192 5.12 7.09 -2.12
N LEU A 193 4.96 5.84 -2.55
CA LEU A 193 4.79 4.70 -1.66
C LEU A 193 5.51 3.47 -2.20
N ILE A 194 6.41 2.90 -1.41
CA ILE A 194 7.14 1.68 -1.74
C ILE A 194 6.89 0.66 -0.65
N ARG A 195 6.26 -0.47 -0.96
CA ARG A 195 6.17 -1.60 -0.03
C ARG A 195 7.47 -2.39 -0.07
N THR A 196 8.33 -2.21 0.92
CA THR A 196 9.64 -2.87 0.96
C THR A 196 9.57 -4.31 1.48
N LYS A 197 8.52 -4.64 2.24
CA LYS A 197 8.30 -5.98 2.81
C LYS A 197 6.82 -6.31 2.99
N SER A 198 6.45 -7.57 2.77
CA SER A 198 5.15 -8.16 3.07
C SER A 198 5.33 -9.56 3.65
N GLY A 199 5.18 -9.68 4.97
CA GLY A 199 5.49 -10.92 5.69
C GLY A 199 6.95 -11.33 5.49
N PHE A 200 7.16 -12.56 5.04
CA PHE A 200 8.50 -13.10 4.75
C PHE A 200 9.11 -12.58 3.45
N PHE A 201 8.32 -11.94 2.59
CA PHE A 201 8.76 -11.46 1.27
C PHE A 201 9.27 -10.02 1.37
N SER A 202 10.51 -9.80 0.94
CA SER A 202 11.17 -8.50 0.92
C SER A 202 11.62 -8.12 -0.49
N MET A 203 12.01 -6.86 -0.68
CA MET A 203 12.59 -6.39 -1.95
C MET A 203 13.78 -7.23 -2.43
N LYS A 204 14.55 -7.84 -1.51
CA LYS A 204 15.67 -8.71 -1.87
C LYS A 204 15.26 -9.96 -2.65
N GLN A 205 14.03 -10.43 -2.43
CA GLN A 205 13.45 -11.59 -3.13
C GLN A 205 12.56 -11.15 -4.30
N ALA A 206 12.22 -9.86 -4.37
CA ALA A 206 11.29 -9.35 -5.35
C ALA A 206 11.97 -9.22 -6.71
N ILE A 207 11.24 -9.58 -7.76
CA ILE A 207 11.74 -9.54 -9.14
C ILE A 207 10.92 -8.52 -9.90
N ASP A 208 11.59 -7.65 -10.65
CA ASP A 208 10.92 -6.71 -11.54
C ASP A 208 10.03 -7.47 -12.52
N LEU A 209 8.78 -7.02 -12.65
CA LEU A 209 7.78 -7.69 -13.48
C LEU A 209 8.26 -7.95 -14.91
N GLU A 210 9.08 -7.05 -15.45
CA GLU A 210 9.62 -7.13 -16.81
C GLU A 210 10.68 -8.21 -16.99
N LYS A 211 11.35 -8.62 -15.91
CA LYS A 211 12.38 -9.67 -15.92
C LYS A 211 11.78 -11.08 -15.85
N ILE A 212 10.46 -11.21 -15.71
CA ILE A 212 9.79 -12.51 -15.66
C ILE A 212 9.38 -12.94 -17.06
N THR A 213 9.85 -14.11 -17.46
CA THR A 213 9.61 -14.70 -18.78
C THR A 213 9.03 -16.10 -18.66
N LYS A 214 8.54 -16.64 -19.79
CA LYS A 214 7.99 -17.99 -19.87
C LYS A 214 9.03 -19.05 -19.44
N ASP A 215 10.31 -18.79 -19.69
CA ASP A 215 11.41 -19.75 -19.47
C ASP A 215 12.00 -19.68 -18.06
N ASN A 216 11.76 -18.59 -17.32
CA ASN A 216 12.42 -18.38 -16.03
C ASN A 216 11.48 -18.38 -14.82
N TRP A 217 10.17 -18.15 -14.99
CA TRP A 217 9.27 -17.89 -13.86
C TRP A 217 9.23 -19.05 -12.85
N GLU A 218 9.32 -20.29 -13.32
CA GLU A 218 9.32 -21.48 -12.46
C GLU A 218 10.52 -21.54 -11.53
N LYS A 219 11.71 -21.10 -11.99
CA LYS A 219 12.94 -21.05 -11.19
C LYS A 219 12.90 -19.95 -10.12
N LYS A 220 11.96 -19.01 -10.27
CA LYS A 220 11.76 -17.88 -9.37
C LYS A 220 10.67 -18.14 -8.33
N LEU A 221 9.98 -19.27 -8.40
CA LEU A 221 8.99 -19.64 -7.41
C LEU A 221 9.65 -19.83 -6.05
N ILE A 222 9.07 -19.16 -5.06
CA ILE A 222 9.33 -19.41 -3.67
C ILE A 222 8.34 -20.51 -3.25
N PRO A 223 8.82 -21.69 -2.79
CA PRO A 223 7.96 -22.78 -2.37
C PRO A 223 7.00 -22.36 -1.26
N ASN A 224 6.00 -23.18 -0.98
CA ASN A 224 5.02 -22.89 0.06
C ASN A 224 5.72 -22.81 1.43
N VAL A 225 5.99 -21.58 1.89
CA VAL A 225 6.72 -21.31 3.15
C VAL A 225 5.81 -21.39 4.38
N ILE A 226 4.51 -21.65 4.16
CA ILE A 226 3.49 -21.68 5.19
C ILE A 226 3.24 -23.16 5.51
N LYS A 227 3.89 -23.63 6.57
CA LYS A 227 3.54 -24.87 7.27
C LYS A 227 2.41 -24.58 8.25
#